data_AF-A0A959JA29-F1
#
_entry.id   AF-A0A959JA29-F1
#
_cell.length_a   1.000
_cell.length_b   1.000
_cell.length_c   1.000
_cell.angle_alpha   90.00
_cell.angle_beta   90.00
_cell.angle_gamma   90.00
#
_symmetry.space_group_name_H-M   'P 1'
#
loop_
_entity.id
_entity.type
_entity.pdbx_description
1 polymer ?
#
loop_
_entity_poly.entity_id
_entity_poly.type
_entity_poly.pdbx_seq_one_letter_code
_entity_poly.pdbx_strand_id
1 'polypeptide(L)'
;MESPVILLTFANDRDPYLPLINRERKNIMRTLRRHDDKNLIRLISESDPGLPDMMEMIRNYQDHLALFQFSSHRGGTSLGGGAVQSPGADELSTLLGSVNSLQLVFLSGNADRKLVESLFKHGVKAVLATSTDVADKQAIEFAEQFYHALASYTNIQKAFDIASSFLAAKYEDMGELHLHRDASARNLPAELAWGLYLSAGNDQILDWSLPKSSRRSAMGSRVEYETQVDVNDILIDVICEQIAEFNPDLDHELSKEELDIPSIKREIIDCFPTPIGEQLRKLFTRSNDISEPDEMEIFSLARLEQIVLTYRTSMQFVSFILLSQLWDEKYRHPELHISDDYIVEFNSFFALRDNNYESFDYVKLIRMLTDLFDEWDIKYFIDELKKVRIEEDQNTELFPSYVFMDSLHQDILDHTIQAEDIEGLCLEAEEHLGIILKSFAFLVKYKLSTIKNIEIIKRRHEDATYRHSQILLNKALTVASTGISEIGVVFTNFTDNKSVLFLKTENNEIKDYLSLSPFIIDQNALNKDYSSKLYLYAYEHGDAYYFEFLNNRLDKKLLVDSDQYDYIKEEFTKFKAILLGVDYQPKSPKTVERPASRFMKRK
;
A
#
# COMPACT_ATOMS: atom_id res chain seq x y z
N MET A 1 -18.70 -34.39 5.22
CA MET A 1 -17.24 -34.35 5.15
C MET A 1 -16.85 -32.98 5.67
N GLU A 2 -16.02 -32.95 6.70
CA GLU A 2 -15.47 -31.72 7.28
C GLU A 2 -14.52 -31.03 6.29
N SER A 3 -14.24 -29.73 6.52
CA SER A 3 -13.42 -28.92 5.63
C SER A 3 -12.00 -29.49 5.52
N PRO A 4 -11.41 -29.58 4.31
CA PRO A 4 -10.07 -30.10 4.12
C PRO A 4 -9.04 -29.24 4.85
N VAL A 5 -8.06 -29.89 5.48
CA VAL A 5 -6.98 -29.24 6.21
C VAL A 5 -5.78 -29.04 5.28
N ILE A 6 -5.22 -27.82 5.30
CA ILE A 6 -3.95 -27.47 4.68
C ILE A 6 -2.96 -27.21 5.82
N LEU A 7 -1.94 -28.06 5.93
CA LEU A 7 -0.88 -27.95 6.93
C LEU A 7 0.40 -27.45 6.26
N LEU A 8 0.87 -26.28 6.69
CA LEU A 8 2.07 -25.61 6.20
C LEU A 8 3.14 -25.63 7.29
N THR A 9 4.32 -26.13 6.97
CA THR A 9 5.44 -26.18 7.91
C THR A 9 6.66 -25.51 7.28
N PHE A 10 7.30 -24.63 8.04
CA PHE A 10 8.43 -23.83 7.58
C PHE A 10 9.59 -24.04 8.55
N ALA A 11 10.69 -24.62 8.09
CA ALA A 11 11.91 -24.78 8.89
C ALA A 11 12.93 -23.72 8.47
N ASN A 12 13.08 -22.69 9.30
CA ASN A 12 14.03 -21.61 9.14
C ASN A 12 15.07 -21.69 10.25
N ASP A 13 16.34 -21.88 9.90
CA ASP A 13 17.37 -21.88 10.92
C ASP A 13 17.49 -20.52 11.60
N ARG A 14 17.81 -20.54 12.89
CA ARG A 14 18.15 -19.30 13.61
C ARG A 14 19.49 -18.71 13.15
N ASP A 15 20.35 -19.51 12.51
CA ASP A 15 21.65 -19.10 12.00
C ASP A 15 22.15 -20.05 10.87
N PRO A 16 22.22 -19.62 9.59
CA PRO A 16 21.80 -18.32 9.08
C PRO A 16 20.28 -18.23 8.92
N TYR A 17 19.67 -17.20 9.50
CA TYR A 17 18.25 -16.90 9.32
C TYR A 17 17.95 -16.42 7.90
N LEU A 18 16.92 -17.01 7.28
CA LEU A 18 16.55 -16.72 5.89
C LEU A 18 15.21 -15.95 5.86
N PRO A 19 15.23 -14.61 5.65
CA PRO A 19 14.02 -13.78 5.61
C PRO A 19 13.00 -14.23 4.56
N LEU A 20 13.51 -14.88 3.52
CA LEU A 20 12.76 -15.37 2.37
C LEU A 20 11.74 -16.48 2.75
N ILE A 21 12.05 -17.39 3.68
CA ILE A 21 11.09 -18.41 4.16
C ILE A 21 9.92 -17.76 4.90
N ASN A 22 10.21 -16.72 5.68
CA ASN A 22 9.16 -15.99 6.39
C ASN A 22 8.25 -15.19 5.44
N ARG A 23 8.81 -14.66 4.34
CA ARG A 23 8.00 -14.10 3.26
C ARG A 23 7.09 -15.16 2.65
N GLU A 24 7.62 -16.33 2.30
CA GLU A 24 6.85 -17.45 1.74
C GLU A 24 5.65 -17.80 2.64
N ARG A 25 5.92 -17.99 3.94
CA ARG A 25 4.89 -18.27 4.95
C ARG A 25 3.81 -17.21 4.96
N LYS A 26 4.19 -15.94 5.13
CA LYS A 26 3.24 -14.81 5.21
C LYS A 26 2.35 -14.74 3.96
N ASN A 27 2.94 -14.89 2.77
CA ASN A 27 2.22 -14.78 1.52
C ASN A 27 1.26 -15.94 1.25
N ILE A 28 1.67 -17.17 1.53
CA ILE A 28 0.79 -18.35 1.40
C ILE A 28 -0.34 -18.27 2.43
N MET A 29 -0.03 -17.91 3.68
CA MET A 29 -1.05 -17.75 4.72
C MET A 29 -2.08 -16.69 4.33
N ARG A 30 -1.65 -15.49 3.92
CA ARG A 30 -2.52 -14.41 3.46
C ARG A 30 -3.44 -14.85 2.33
N THR A 31 -2.90 -15.59 1.36
CA THR A 31 -3.62 -16.09 0.20
C THR A 31 -4.74 -17.07 0.57
N LEU A 32 -4.49 -17.95 1.54
CA LEU A 32 -5.43 -18.99 1.96
C LEU A 32 -6.38 -18.55 3.08
N ARG A 33 -6.05 -17.49 3.83
CA ARG A 33 -6.81 -17.01 5.01
C ARG A 33 -8.29 -16.79 4.71
N ARG A 34 -8.61 -16.10 3.60
CA ARG A 34 -10.01 -15.86 3.16
C ARG A 34 -10.82 -17.15 2.97
N HIS A 35 -10.19 -18.29 2.66
CA HIS A 35 -10.86 -19.59 2.52
C HIS A 35 -11.06 -20.29 3.86
N ASP A 36 -10.12 -20.11 4.78
CA ASP A 36 -10.20 -20.59 6.15
C ASP A 36 -11.32 -19.87 6.91
N ASP A 37 -11.38 -18.54 6.80
CA ASP A 37 -12.42 -17.68 7.41
C ASP A 37 -13.83 -18.09 6.93
N LYS A 38 -13.96 -18.41 5.63
CA LYS A 38 -15.21 -18.92 5.02
C LYS A 38 -15.51 -20.39 5.37
N ASN A 39 -14.70 -21.02 6.22
CA ASN A 39 -14.77 -22.44 6.59
C ASN A 39 -14.73 -23.38 5.36
N LEU A 40 -14.14 -22.95 4.25
CA LEU A 40 -13.97 -23.75 3.02
C LEU A 40 -12.80 -24.72 3.16
N ILE A 41 -11.78 -24.30 3.90
CA ILE A 41 -10.64 -25.12 4.32
C ILE A 41 -10.44 -24.94 5.82
N ARG A 42 -9.50 -25.69 6.40
CA ARG A 42 -8.87 -25.38 7.67
C ARG A 42 -7.38 -25.14 7.44
N LEU A 43 -6.89 -23.94 7.71
CA LEU A 43 -5.49 -23.58 7.51
C LEU A 43 -4.70 -23.74 8.82
N ILE A 44 -3.55 -24.40 8.74
CA ILE A 44 -2.67 -24.63 9.88
C ILE A 44 -1.25 -24.32 9.42
N SER A 45 -0.56 -23.45 10.15
CA SER A 45 0.82 -23.11 9.85
C SER A 45 1.65 -23.22 11.11
N GLU A 46 2.85 -23.79 10.98
CA GLU A 46 3.81 -23.88 12.08
C GLU A 46 5.22 -23.46 11.60
N SER A 47 5.92 -22.69 12.45
CA SER A 47 7.27 -22.21 12.18
C SER A 47 8.27 -22.95 13.06
N ASP A 48 9.36 -23.40 12.45
CA ASP A 48 10.43 -24.19 13.05
C ASP A 48 9.95 -25.44 13.81
N PRO A 49 8.98 -26.23 13.28
CA PRO A 49 8.50 -27.40 13.98
C PRO A 49 9.56 -28.50 14.04
N GLY A 50 9.71 -29.13 15.21
CA GLY A 50 10.44 -30.38 15.32
C GLY A 50 9.67 -31.53 14.66
N LEU A 51 10.37 -32.64 14.38
CA LEU A 51 9.73 -33.86 13.88
C LEU A 51 8.58 -34.35 14.79
N PRO A 52 8.69 -34.36 16.13
CA PRO A 52 7.56 -34.73 17.00
C PRO A 52 6.33 -33.84 16.80
N ASP A 53 6.53 -32.53 16.66
CA ASP A 53 5.46 -31.54 16.47
C ASP A 53 4.76 -31.76 15.13
N MET A 54 5.53 -31.95 14.05
CA MET A 54 4.99 -32.29 12.73
C MET A 54 4.17 -33.59 12.78
N MET A 55 4.69 -34.63 13.42
CA MET A 55 3.98 -35.90 13.55
C MET A 55 2.70 -35.77 14.39
N GLU A 56 2.71 -34.94 15.43
CA GLU A 56 1.53 -34.65 16.25
C GLU A 56 0.47 -33.90 15.45
N MET A 57 0.85 -32.83 14.75
CA MET A 57 -0.05 -32.09 13.86
C MET A 57 -0.67 -32.99 12.80
N ILE A 58 0.13 -33.81 12.11
CA ILE A 58 -0.40 -34.73 11.09
C ILE A 58 -1.40 -35.73 11.71
N ARG A 59 -1.12 -36.27 12.90
CA ARG A 59 -2.06 -37.17 13.61
C ARG A 59 -3.37 -36.46 13.98
N ASN A 60 -3.29 -35.21 14.45
CA ASN A 60 -4.46 -34.43 14.86
C ASN A 60 -5.41 -34.14 13.69
N TYR A 61 -4.91 -34.16 12.45
CA TYR A 61 -5.68 -33.82 11.25
C TYR A 61 -5.76 -34.94 10.20
N GLN A 62 -5.34 -36.16 10.55
CA GLN A 62 -5.19 -37.30 9.62
C GLN A 62 -6.44 -37.61 8.78
N ASP A 63 -7.65 -37.36 9.30
CA ASP A 63 -8.90 -37.67 8.59
C ASP A 63 -9.25 -36.61 7.54
N HIS A 64 -8.66 -35.42 7.64
CA HIS A 64 -9.02 -34.24 6.85
C HIS A 64 -7.85 -33.56 6.14
N LEU A 65 -6.61 -33.95 6.42
CA LEU A 65 -5.39 -33.40 5.82
C LEU A 65 -5.35 -33.66 4.31
N ALA A 66 -5.58 -32.61 3.52
CA ALA A 66 -5.57 -32.67 2.07
C ALA A 66 -4.23 -32.25 1.47
N LEU A 67 -3.54 -31.29 2.11
CA LEU A 67 -2.27 -30.73 1.66
C LEU A 67 -1.30 -30.63 2.84
N PHE A 68 -0.07 -31.11 2.62
CA PHE A 68 1.04 -30.92 3.54
C PHE A 68 2.19 -30.23 2.81
N GLN A 69 2.61 -29.05 3.27
CA GLN A 69 3.80 -28.37 2.78
C GLN A 69 4.90 -28.42 3.83
N PHE A 70 6.12 -28.70 3.37
CA PHE A 70 7.35 -28.50 4.12
C PHE A 70 8.30 -27.61 3.33
N SER A 71 8.62 -26.44 3.88
CA SER A 71 9.60 -25.51 3.32
C SER A 71 10.87 -25.48 4.17
N SER A 72 12.03 -25.51 3.52
CA SER A 72 13.35 -25.33 4.15
C SER A 72 14.38 -24.91 3.10
N HIS A 73 15.45 -24.21 3.50
CA HIS A 73 16.59 -23.85 2.63
C HIS A 73 17.92 -24.32 3.26
N ARG A 74 19.02 -24.29 2.49
CA ARG A 74 20.31 -24.87 2.89
C ARG A 74 20.79 -24.36 4.26
N GLY A 75 20.97 -25.30 5.19
CA GLY A 75 21.48 -25.07 6.54
C GLY A 75 20.61 -25.74 7.60
N GLY A 76 19.28 -25.66 7.41
CA GLY A 76 18.32 -26.05 8.43
C GLY A 76 18.13 -27.53 8.61
N THR A 77 17.87 -27.91 9.88
CA THR A 77 17.68 -29.29 10.35
C THR A 77 16.86 -30.06 9.35
N SER A 78 17.61 -30.70 8.47
CA SER A 78 17.07 -31.28 7.28
C SER A 78 16.21 -32.45 7.70
N LEU A 79 14.97 -32.54 7.19
CA LEU A 79 14.27 -33.83 7.20
C LEU A 79 15.09 -34.93 6.49
N GLY A 80 16.09 -34.55 5.68
CA GLY A 80 17.26 -35.37 5.32
C GLY A 80 18.41 -34.53 4.76
N GLY A 81 19.62 -34.62 5.32
CA GLY A 81 20.72 -33.74 4.90
C GLY A 81 22.02 -33.93 5.67
N GLY A 82 22.71 -35.06 5.41
CA GLY A 82 24.12 -35.23 5.73
C GLY A 82 24.55 -36.68 5.98
N ALA A 83 24.82 -37.45 4.91
CA ALA A 83 25.58 -38.72 4.87
C ALA A 83 25.29 -39.85 5.90
N VAL A 84 24.33 -39.70 6.79
CA VAL A 84 23.91 -40.65 7.80
C VAL A 84 22.38 -40.60 7.83
N GLN A 85 21.74 -41.77 7.87
CA GLN A 85 20.28 -41.91 7.94
C GLN A 85 19.70 -40.92 8.96
N SER A 86 18.89 -39.95 8.51
CA SER A 86 18.05 -39.16 9.41
C SER A 86 16.95 -40.09 9.94
N PRO A 87 16.92 -40.46 11.24
CA PRO A 87 15.99 -41.44 11.80
C PRO A 87 14.55 -40.89 11.98
N GLY A 88 14.06 -40.15 10.98
CA GLY A 88 12.78 -39.45 11.03
C GLY A 88 12.05 -39.29 9.70
N ALA A 89 12.76 -39.37 8.57
CA ALA A 89 12.16 -39.15 7.24
C ALA A 89 11.26 -40.33 6.81
N ASP A 90 11.63 -41.56 7.20
CA ASP A 90 10.87 -42.77 6.91
C ASP A 90 9.60 -42.83 7.78
N GLU A 91 9.71 -42.39 9.04
CA GLU A 91 8.60 -42.26 9.99
C GLU A 91 7.59 -41.22 9.52
N LEU A 92 8.04 -40.04 9.08
CA LEU A 92 7.18 -39.01 8.50
C LEU A 92 6.50 -39.50 7.22
N SER A 93 7.25 -40.16 6.33
CA SER A 93 6.71 -40.73 5.09
C SER A 93 5.67 -41.82 5.36
N THR A 94 5.92 -42.67 6.36
CA THR A 94 4.97 -43.68 6.82
C THR A 94 3.68 -43.05 7.32
N LEU A 95 3.79 -41.99 8.14
CA LEU A 95 2.62 -41.30 8.67
C LEU A 95 1.82 -40.61 7.55
N LEU A 96 2.46 -39.82 6.69
CA LEU A 96 1.80 -39.16 5.57
C LEU A 96 1.17 -40.17 4.58
N GLY A 97 1.83 -41.30 4.34
CA GLY A 97 1.30 -42.39 3.51
C GLY A 97 0.06 -43.06 4.08
N SER A 98 -0.16 -43.00 5.39
CA SER A 98 -1.36 -43.51 6.06
C SER A 98 -2.57 -42.55 6.00
N VAL A 99 -2.35 -41.29 5.62
CA VAL A 99 -3.39 -40.24 5.55
C VAL A 99 -4.17 -40.39 4.23
N ASN A 100 -5.34 -41.04 4.29
CA ASN A 100 -6.14 -41.33 3.10
C ASN A 100 -6.65 -40.08 2.37
N SER A 101 -6.92 -39.01 3.11
CA SER A 101 -7.41 -37.72 2.63
C SER A 101 -6.35 -36.88 1.91
N LEU A 102 -5.06 -37.23 2.07
CA LEU A 102 -3.94 -36.51 1.49
C LEU A 102 -3.97 -36.58 -0.03
N GLN A 103 -3.92 -35.39 -0.64
CA GLN A 103 -3.88 -35.18 -2.07
C GLN A 103 -2.47 -34.86 -2.52
N LEU A 104 -1.80 -33.94 -1.83
CA LEU A 104 -0.49 -33.44 -2.25
C LEU A 104 0.45 -33.18 -1.07
N VAL A 105 1.70 -33.60 -1.22
CA VAL A 105 2.84 -33.16 -0.41
C VAL A 105 3.66 -32.16 -1.22
N PHE A 106 3.91 -30.96 -0.70
CA PHE A 106 4.75 -29.95 -1.35
C PHE A 106 6.05 -29.77 -0.55
N LEU A 107 7.16 -30.20 -1.13
CA LEU A 107 8.52 -29.98 -0.63
C LEU A 107 9.10 -28.73 -1.30
N SER A 108 9.01 -27.59 -0.63
CA SER A 108 9.50 -26.30 -1.10
C SER A 108 10.96 -26.10 -0.67
N GLY A 109 11.85 -25.87 -1.64
CA GLY A 109 13.22 -25.42 -1.39
C GLY A 109 14.20 -26.45 -0.84
N ASN A 110 13.83 -27.73 -0.63
CA ASN A 110 14.73 -28.78 -0.15
C ASN A 110 14.28 -30.20 -0.53
N ALA A 111 13.78 -30.38 -1.74
CA ALA A 111 13.39 -31.70 -2.20
C ALA A 111 14.62 -32.62 -2.38
N ASP A 112 14.72 -33.66 -1.55
CA ASP A 112 15.68 -34.77 -1.70
C ASP A 112 14.99 -35.96 -2.39
N ARG A 113 15.65 -36.52 -3.40
CA ARG A 113 15.19 -37.73 -4.11
C ARG A 113 14.80 -38.88 -3.16
N LYS A 114 15.59 -39.16 -2.13
CA LYS A 114 15.34 -40.24 -1.16
C LYS A 114 14.08 -40.01 -0.34
N LEU A 115 13.77 -38.74 -0.01
CA LEU A 115 12.54 -38.39 0.67
C LEU A 115 11.34 -38.63 -0.25
N VAL A 116 11.41 -38.18 -1.50
CA VAL A 116 10.37 -38.43 -2.52
C VAL A 116 10.16 -39.94 -2.76
N GLU A 117 11.24 -40.72 -2.84
CA GLU A 117 11.19 -42.18 -2.92
C GLU A 117 10.48 -42.80 -1.71
N SER A 118 10.79 -42.34 -0.49
CA SER A 118 10.16 -42.86 0.73
C SER A 118 8.68 -42.50 0.81
N LEU A 119 8.30 -41.28 0.43
CA LEU A 119 6.89 -40.85 0.34
C LEU A 119 6.09 -41.77 -0.59
N PHE A 120 6.62 -42.05 -1.79
CA PHE A 120 5.96 -42.96 -2.73
C PHE A 120 5.94 -44.42 -2.24
N LYS A 121 7.02 -44.89 -1.60
CA LYS A 121 7.09 -46.24 -1.00
C LYS A 121 5.98 -46.44 0.04
N HIS A 122 5.60 -45.40 0.76
CA HIS A 122 4.57 -45.45 1.80
C HIS A 122 3.17 -45.05 1.33
N GLY A 123 2.98 -44.78 0.03
CA GLY A 123 1.65 -44.59 -0.55
C GLY A 123 1.19 -43.13 -0.67
N VAL A 124 2.08 -42.15 -0.49
CA VAL A 124 1.78 -40.76 -0.86
C VAL A 124 1.54 -40.68 -2.36
N LYS A 125 0.44 -40.03 -2.75
CA LYS A 125 -0.07 -40.16 -4.11
C LYS A 125 0.53 -39.14 -5.08
N ALA A 126 0.80 -37.93 -4.60
CA ALA A 126 1.42 -36.84 -5.37
C ALA A 126 2.42 -36.06 -4.52
N VAL A 127 3.54 -35.68 -5.13
CA VAL A 127 4.59 -34.86 -4.51
C VAL A 127 4.98 -33.73 -5.46
N LEU A 128 4.84 -32.48 -5.03
CA LEU A 128 5.40 -31.31 -5.69
C LEU A 128 6.76 -31.02 -5.06
N ALA A 129 7.82 -30.98 -5.87
CA ALA A 129 9.19 -30.93 -5.38
C ALA A 129 9.97 -29.81 -6.07
N THR A 130 10.57 -28.92 -5.27
CA THR A 130 11.55 -27.92 -5.71
C THR A 130 12.87 -28.12 -4.94
N SER A 131 14.01 -28.07 -5.63
CA SER A 131 15.36 -28.34 -5.11
C SER A 131 16.20 -27.07 -4.86
N THR A 132 17.20 -27.16 -3.97
CA THR A 132 18.07 -26.05 -3.50
C THR A 132 19.12 -25.55 -4.49
N ASP A 133 19.35 -26.23 -5.62
CA ASP A 133 20.43 -25.83 -6.54
C ASP A 133 20.08 -24.56 -7.35
N VAL A 134 18.88 -24.02 -7.11
CA VAL A 134 18.30 -22.87 -7.78
C VAL A 134 17.88 -21.84 -6.72
N ALA A 135 18.15 -20.55 -6.97
CA ALA A 135 18.05 -19.44 -6.03
C ALA A 135 16.73 -19.44 -5.22
N ASP A 136 16.82 -19.48 -3.88
CA ASP A 136 15.72 -19.53 -2.90
C ASP A 136 14.49 -18.69 -3.27
N LYS A 137 14.71 -17.51 -3.87
CA LYS A 137 13.66 -16.62 -4.39
C LYS A 137 12.70 -17.28 -5.38
N GLN A 138 13.18 -18.15 -6.27
CA GLN A 138 12.34 -18.78 -7.30
C GLN A 138 11.42 -19.84 -6.71
N ALA A 139 11.87 -20.59 -5.70
CA ALA A 139 11.06 -21.61 -5.04
C ALA A 139 9.90 -20.95 -4.28
N ILE A 140 10.19 -19.82 -3.64
CA ILE A 140 9.20 -19.02 -2.91
C ILE A 140 8.19 -18.40 -3.87
N GLU A 141 8.66 -17.74 -4.93
CA GLU A 141 7.76 -17.16 -5.92
C GLU A 141 6.89 -18.24 -6.59
N PHE A 142 7.42 -19.44 -6.82
CA PHE A 142 6.62 -20.56 -7.30
C PHE A 142 5.55 -20.98 -6.30
N ALA A 143 5.89 -21.13 -5.02
CA ALA A 143 4.93 -21.49 -3.99
C ALA A 143 3.84 -20.41 -3.83
N GLU A 144 4.21 -19.13 -3.82
CA GLU A 144 3.29 -17.98 -3.80
C GLU A 144 2.28 -18.08 -4.95
N GLN A 145 2.75 -18.27 -6.19
CA GLN A 145 1.87 -18.37 -7.36
C GLN A 145 1.01 -19.63 -7.36
N PHE A 146 1.56 -20.77 -6.91
CA PHE A 146 0.83 -22.03 -6.81
C PHE A 146 -0.36 -21.89 -5.86
N TYR A 147 -0.14 -21.37 -4.66
CA TYR A 147 -1.21 -21.19 -3.68
C TYR A 147 -2.19 -20.08 -4.09
N HIS A 148 -1.73 -19.04 -4.79
CA HIS A 148 -2.62 -17.99 -5.32
C HIS A 148 -3.58 -18.55 -6.38
N ALA A 149 -3.06 -19.37 -7.30
CA ALA A 149 -3.89 -20.06 -8.28
C ALA A 149 -4.86 -21.04 -7.61
N LEU A 150 -4.41 -21.80 -6.61
CA LEU A 150 -5.23 -22.75 -5.87
C LEU A 150 -6.35 -22.05 -5.09
N ALA A 151 -6.04 -20.92 -4.46
CA ALA A 151 -7.00 -20.02 -3.80
C ALA A 151 -8.02 -19.43 -4.79
N SER A 152 -7.69 -19.36 -6.07
CA SER A 152 -8.64 -18.96 -7.12
C SER A 152 -9.52 -20.12 -7.62
N TYR A 153 -9.66 -21.19 -6.82
CA TYR A 153 -10.41 -22.41 -7.11
C TYR A 153 -9.97 -23.17 -8.36
N THR A 154 -8.73 -23.00 -8.79
CA THR A 154 -8.15 -23.86 -9.81
C THR A 154 -7.80 -25.22 -9.21
N ASN A 155 -7.64 -26.24 -10.07
CA ASN A 155 -7.19 -27.55 -9.62
C ASN A 155 -5.65 -27.62 -9.52
N ILE A 156 -5.11 -28.66 -8.89
CA ILE A 156 -3.66 -28.81 -8.66
C ILE A 156 -2.87 -28.71 -9.97
N GLN A 157 -3.35 -29.33 -11.05
CA GLN A 157 -2.66 -29.25 -12.34
C GLN A 157 -2.59 -27.81 -12.86
N LYS A 158 -3.72 -27.11 -12.86
CA LYS A 158 -3.77 -25.74 -13.38
C LYS A 158 -2.99 -24.78 -12.49
N ALA A 159 -2.99 -24.98 -11.18
CA ALA A 159 -2.18 -24.21 -10.24
C ALA A 159 -0.67 -24.41 -10.50
N PHE A 160 -0.24 -25.65 -10.75
CA PHE A 160 1.11 -25.97 -11.17
C PHE A 160 1.46 -25.27 -12.49
N ASP A 161 0.62 -25.41 -13.52
CA ASP A 161 0.86 -24.81 -14.84
C ASP A 161 0.98 -23.27 -14.77
N ILE A 162 0.16 -22.61 -13.94
CA ILE A 162 0.21 -21.15 -13.73
C ILE A 162 1.53 -20.76 -13.06
N ALA A 163 1.91 -21.43 -11.97
CA ALA A 163 3.15 -21.15 -11.26
C ALA A 163 4.39 -21.39 -12.14
N SER A 164 4.37 -22.46 -12.94
CA SER A 164 5.43 -22.76 -13.91
C SER A 164 5.51 -21.71 -15.02
N SER A 165 4.37 -21.28 -15.56
CA SER A 165 4.32 -20.25 -16.61
C SER A 165 4.83 -18.90 -16.11
N PHE A 166 4.49 -18.53 -14.87
CA PHE A 166 4.98 -17.31 -14.22
C PHE A 166 6.50 -17.31 -14.10
N LEU A 167 7.10 -18.40 -13.63
CA LEU A 167 8.55 -18.50 -13.52
C LEU A 167 9.22 -18.47 -14.90
N ALA A 168 8.70 -19.19 -15.89
CA ALA A 168 9.24 -19.22 -17.24
C ALA A 168 9.20 -17.84 -17.93
N ALA A 169 8.17 -17.03 -17.64
CA ALA A 169 8.08 -15.67 -18.16
C ALA A 169 9.07 -14.70 -17.47
N LYS A 170 9.41 -14.97 -16.21
CA LYS A 170 10.24 -14.08 -15.38
C LYS A 170 11.73 -14.40 -15.41
N TYR A 171 12.12 -15.64 -15.67
CA TYR A 171 13.49 -16.12 -15.60
C TYR A 171 13.90 -16.86 -16.89
N GLU A 172 14.90 -16.33 -17.61
CA GLU A 172 15.35 -16.85 -18.91
C GLU A 172 16.04 -18.23 -18.83
N ASP A 173 16.66 -18.56 -17.70
CA ASP A 173 17.43 -19.81 -17.48
C ASP A 173 16.66 -20.90 -16.73
N MET A 174 15.34 -20.78 -16.59
CA MET A 174 14.53 -21.84 -15.97
C MET A 174 14.35 -23.00 -16.95
N GLY A 175 14.87 -24.18 -16.58
CA GLY A 175 14.53 -25.42 -17.26
C GLY A 175 13.02 -25.70 -17.20
N GLU A 176 12.51 -26.48 -18.15
CA GLU A 176 11.08 -26.84 -18.17
C GLU A 176 10.69 -27.59 -16.87
N LEU A 177 9.67 -27.07 -16.19
CA LEU A 177 9.04 -27.70 -15.03
C LEU A 177 8.09 -28.78 -15.53
N HIS A 178 8.36 -30.04 -15.19
CA HIS A 178 7.63 -31.17 -15.76
C HIS A 178 6.65 -31.81 -14.79
N LEU A 179 5.53 -32.27 -15.35
CA LEU A 179 4.61 -33.23 -14.71
C LEU A 179 5.10 -34.65 -14.98
N HIS A 180 5.52 -35.35 -13.94
CA HIS A 180 6.01 -36.73 -14.00
C HIS A 180 4.90 -37.71 -13.57
N ARG A 181 4.40 -38.50 -14.52
CA ARG A 181 3.44 -39.59 -14.26
C ARG A 181 4.17 -40.91 -14.00
N ASP A 182 3.50 -41.84 -13.32
CA ASP A 182 4.03 -43.16 -12.94
C ASP A 182 5.34 -43.11 -12.13
N ALA A 183 5.54 -42.03 -11.37
CA ALA A 183 6.63 -41.89 -10.42
C ALA A 183 6.51 -42.96 -9.32
N SER A 184 7.60 -43.66 -9.06
CA SER A 184 7.66 -44.64 -7.97
C SER A 184 9.06 -44.67 -7.39
N ALA A 185 9.22 -45.27 -6.22
CA ALA A 185 10.53 -45.48 -5.60
C ALA A 185 11.56 -46.16 -6.52
N ARG A 186 11.13 -46.85 -7.59
CA ARG A 186 12.00 -47.52 -8.57
C ARG A 186 12.19 -46.75 -9.89
N ASN A 187 11.35 -45.75 -10.18
CA ASN A 187 11.28 -45.03 -11.47
C ASN A 187 11.43 -43.50 -11.33
N LEU A 188 12.22 -43.02 -10.37
CA LEU A 188 12.58 -41.59 -10.30
C LEU A 188 13.86 -41.33 -11.12
N PRO A 189 13.99 -40.16 -11.79
CA PRO A 189 15.19 -39.76 -12.53
C PRO A 189 16.38 -39.55 -11.60
N ALA A 190 17.60 -39.87 -12.07
CA ALA A 190 18.83 -39.89 -11.26
C ALA A 190 19.06 -38.58 -10.49
N GLU A 191 18.77 -37.45 -11.13
CA GLU A 191 18.65 -36.13 -10.50
C GLU A 191 17.17 -35.75 -10.42
N LEU A 192 16.74 -35.25 -9.26
CA LEU A 192 15.36 -34.82 -9.04
C LEU A 192 15.19 -33.40 -9.61
N ALA A 193 14.60 -33.29 -10.80
CA ALA A 193 14.23 -32.01 -11.38
C ALA A 193 13.06 -31.37 -10.60
N TRP A 194 12.89 -30.05 -10.71
CA TRP A 194 11.69 -29.42 -10.17
C TRP A 194 10.47 -29.92 -10.94
N GLY A 195 9.40 -30.29 -10.23
CA GLY A 195 8.22 -30.82 -10.89
C GLY A 195 7.16 -31.39 -9.97
N LEU A 196 6.04 -31.74 -10.58
CA LEU A 196 4.92 -32.43 -9.93
C LEU A 196 5.01 -33.93 -10.26
N TYR A 197 5.18 -34.76 -9.25
CA TYR A 197 5.37 -36.21 -9.37
C TYR A 197 4.13 -36.95 -8.89
N LEU A 198 3.60 -37.85 -9.72
CA LEU A 198 2.42 -38.65 -9.43
C LEU A 198 2.74 -40.14 -9.38
N SER A 199 2.25 -40.81 -8.34
CA SER A 199 2.26 -42.27 -8.29
C SER A 199 1.32 -42.89 -9.33
N ALA A 200 1.66 -44.08 -9.82
CA ALA A 200 0.92 -44.76 -10.87
C ALA A 200 -0.57 -44.94 -10.53
N GLY A 201 -1.45 -44.52 -11.45
CA GLY A 201 -2.91 -44.65 -11.32
C GLY A 201 -3.60 -43.61 -10.42
N ASN A 202 -2.90 -42.56 -9.98
CA ASN A 202 -3.45 -41.49 -9.13
C ASN A 202 -3.68 -40.15 -9.86
N ASP A 203 -3.81 -40.17 -11.18
CA ASP A 203 -3.98 -38.98 -12.03
C ASP A 203 -5.17 -38.10 -11.65
N GLN A 204 -6.22 -38.70 -11.08
CA GLN A 204 -7.43 -38.01 -10.58
C GLN A 204 -7.16 -36.94 -9.51
N ILE A 205 -5.99 -36.95 -8.88
CA ILE A 205 -5.58 -35.93 -7.89
C ILE A 205 -5.35 -34.58 -8.55
N LEU A 206 -4.95 -34.56 -9.81
CA LEU A 206 -4.74 -33.34 -10.58
C LEU A 206 -6.00 -32.49 -10.68
N ASP A 207 -7.18 -33.12 -10.59
CA ASP A 207 -8.48 -32.47 -10.63
C ASP A 207 -8.94 -31.93 -9.27
N TRP A 208 -8.20 -32.20 -8.19
CA TRP A 208 -8.54 -31.68 -6.87
C TRP A 208 -8.35 -30.16 -6.82
N SER A 209 -9.35 -29.45 -6.28
CA SER A 209 -9.34 -28.00 -6.06
C SER A 209 -9.87 -27.68 -4.66
N LEU A 210 -9.70 -26.43 -4.20
CA LEU A 210 -10.35 -25.98 -2.97
C LEU A 210 -11.89 -26.08 -3.10
N PRO A 211 -12.61 -26.37 -2.00
CA PRO A 211 -14.07 -26.40 -2.01
C PRO A 211 -14.67 -25.01 -2.28
N LYS A 212 -15.72 -24.96 -3.10
CA LYS A 212 -16.44 -23.71 -3.43
C LYS A 212 -17.61 -23.38 -2.50
N SER A 213 -17.99 -24.28 -1.61
CA SER A 213 -19.13 -24.12 -0.69
C SER A 213 -18.92 -24.88 0.60
N SER A 214 -19.18 -24.26 1.75
CA SER A 214 -19.10 -24.92 3.05
C SER A 214 -20.29 -25.88 3.23
N ARG A 215 -20.04 -27.06 3.82
CA ARG A 215 -21.10 -28.02 4.18
C ARG A 215 -21.29 -28.05 5.69
N ARG A 216 -21.89 -27.01 6.28
CA ARG A 216 -22.43 -27.11 7.65
C ARG A 216 -23.94 -27.29 7.59
N SER A 217 -24.38 -28.54 7.83
CA SER A 217 -25.73 -28.83 8.31
C SER A 217 -25.76 -28.61 9.82
N ALA A 218 -26.89 -28.12 10.32
CA ALA A 218 -27.13 -27.68 11.68
C ALA A 218 -26.72 -28.68 12.78
N MET A 219 -26.36 -28.10 13.94
CA MET A 219 -26.29 -28.67 15.29
C MET A 219 -24.92 -29.22 15.75
N GLY A 220 -24.29 -28.54 16.73
CA GLY A 220 -23.42 -29.22 17.71
C GLY A 220 -22.09 -28.56 18.09
N SER A 221 -22.15 -27.41 18.77
CA SER A 221 -21.27 -26.99 19.88
C SER A 221 -19.74 -26.84 19.71
N ARG A 222 -19.32 -25.59 19.96
CA ARG A 222 -18.10 -25.15 20.68
C ARG A 222 -16.75 -25.43 20.02
N VAL A 223 -16.36 -24.50 19.14
CA VAL A 223 -15.20 -23.62 19.38
C VAL A 223 -15.53 -22.28 18.73
N GLU A 224 -15.94 -21.31 19.53
CA GLU A 224 -15.89 -19.89 19.18
C GLU A 224 -14.41 -19.48 19.31
N TYR A 225 -13.71 -19.43 18.19
CA TYR A 225 -12.66 -18.45 17.97
C TYR A 225 -13.08 -17.69 16.72
N GLU A 226 -13.52 -16.46 16.96
CA GLU A 226 -13.89 -15.47 15.96
C GLU A 226 -12.73 -15.31 14.95
N THR A 227 -12.97 -15.66 13.70
CA THR A 227 -12.17 -15.22 12.55
C THR A 227 -12.98 -14.12 11.86
N GLN A 228 -13.07 -12.98 12.53
CA GLN A 228 -13.60 -11.76 11.95
C GLN A 228 -12.45 -11.13 11.15
N VAL A 229 -12.67 -10.80 9.87
CA VAL A 229 -11.72 -9.97 9.12
C VAL A 229 -11.71 -8.62 9.83
N ASP A 230 -10.60 -8.31 10.49
CA ASP A 230 -10.44 -7.03 11.16
C ASP A 230 -10.32 -5.92 10.11
N VAL A 231 -10.92 -4.78 10.40
CA VAL A 231 -10.80 -3.58 9.57
C VAL A 231 -9.34 -3.18 9.35
N ASN A 232 -9.02 -2.71 8.14
CA ASN A 232 -7.69 -2.33 7.66
C ASN A 232 -6.71 -3.48 7.36
N ASP A 233 -7.03 -4.74 7.66
CA ASP A 233 -6.12 -5.86 7.36
C ASP A 233 -5.79 -5.92 5.86
N ILE A 234 -6.81 -5.80 5.00
CA ILE A 234 -6.65 -5.78 3.54
C ILE A 234 -5.78 -4.59 3.11
N LEU A 235 -6.11 -3.40 3.61
CA LEU A 235 -5.41 -2.17 3.24
C LEU A 235 -3.92 -2.23 3.61
N ILE A 236 -3.60 -2.65 4.84
CA ILE A 236 -2.24 -2.79 5.35
C ILE A 236 -1.47 -3.81 4.51
N ASP A 237 -2.08 -4.97 4.26
CA ASP A 237 -1.47 -6.04 3.47
C ASP A 237 -1.09 -5.59 2.05
N VAL A 238 -1.95 -4.80 1.40
CA VAL A 238 -1.73 -4.36 0.02
C VAL A 238 -0.61 -3.31 -0.08
N ILE A 239 -0.49 -2.40 0.90
CA ILE A 239 0.42 -1.26 0.81
C ILE A 239 1.78 -1.49 1.49
N CYS A 240 1.86 -2.33 2.52
CA CYS A 240 3.06 -2.48 3.35
C CYS A 240 4.31 -2.86 2.54
N GLU A 241 4.21 -3.89 1.70
CA GLU A 241 5.35 -4.37 0.91
C GLU A 241 5.89 -3.29 -0.02
N GLN A 242 4.98 -2.56 -0.68
CA GLN A 242 5.37 -1.53 -1.64
C GLN A 242 5.96 -0.30 -0.97
N ILE A 243 5.47 0.07 0.22
CA ILE A 243 6.03 1.17 1.00
C ILE A 243 7.39 0.79 1.57
N ALA A 244 7.59 -0.45 1.99
CA ALA A 244 8.85 -0.94 2.55
C ALA A 244 10.02 -0.81 1.56
N GLU A 245 9.77 -0.91 0.24
CA GLU A 245 10.79 -0.63 -0.79
C GLU A 245 11.36 0.80 -0.71
N PHE A 246 10.63 1.73 -0.11
CA PHE A 246 10.99 3.15 -0.03
C PHE A 246 11.18 3.65 1.41
N ASN A 247 10.78 2.88 2.41
CA ASN A 247 10.87 3.24 3.83
C ASN A 247 11.64 2.17 4.63
N PRO A 248 12.92 2.44 4.99
CA PRO A 248 13.74 1.53 5.78
C PRO A 248 13.20 1.23 7.18
N ASP A 249 12.50 2.18 7.81
CA ASP A 249 11.94 1.99 9.15
C ASP A 249 10.79 0.98 9.08
N LEU A 250 9.92 1.09 8.07
CA LEU A 250 8.85 0.10 7.83
C LEU A 250 9.43 -1.27 7.42
N ASP A 251 10.44 -1.31 6.55
CA ASP A 251 11.12 -2.56 6.17
C ASP A 251 11.71 -3.27 7.39
N HIS A 252 12.35 -2.51 8.29
CA HIS A 252 12.83 -3.01 9.56
C HIS A 252 11.70 -3.55 10.44
N GLU A 253 10.58 -2.84 10.60
CA GLU A 253 9.42 -3.33 11.36
C GLU A 253 8.84 -4.64 10.77
N LEU A 254 8.77 -4.75 9.45
CA LEU A 254 8.29 -5.95 8.75
C LEU A 254 9.26 -7.14 8.83
N SER A 255 10.54 -6.86 9.06
CA SER A 255 11.61 -7.87 9.20
C SER A 255 11.66 -8.54 10.57
N LYS A 256 10.97 -8.00 11.59
CA LYS A 256 10.94 -8.56 12.95
C LYS A 256 10.25 -9.93 13.01
N GLU A 257 10.72 -10.79 13.92
CA GLU A 257 10.13 -12.11 14.19
C GLU A 257 8.67 -12.02 14.65
N GLU A 258 8.39 -11.10 15.58
CA GLU A 258 7.05 -10.74 16.01
C GLU A 258 6.67 -9.39 15.39
N LEU A 259 5.58 -9.37 14.62
CA LEU A 259 5.07 -8.16 14.01
C LEU A 259 4.35 -7.32 15.05
N ASP A 260 4.83 -6.10 15.26
CA ASP A 260 4.14 -5.09 16.05
C ASP A 260 3.19 -4.31 15.13
N ILE A 261 1.95 -4.80 14.99
CA ILE A 261 0.92 -4.20 14.14
C ILE A 261 0.68 -2.71 14.46
N PRO A 262 0.58 -2.28 15.74
CA PRO A 262 0.58 -0.86 16.09
C PRO A 262 1.76 -0.06 15.53
N SER A 263 2.99 -0.58 15.62
CA SER A 263 4.17 0.10 15.07
C SER A 263 4.14 0.13 13.54
N ILE A 264 3.72 -0.94 12.87
CA ILE A 264 3.53 -0.97 11.41
C ILE A 264 2.50 0.08 10.97
N LYS A 265 1.34 0.13 11.61
CA LYS A 265 0.30 1.14 11.35
C LYS A 265 0.84 2.55 11.50
N ARG A 266 1.64 2.79 12.55
CA ARG A 266 2.30 4.08 12.78
C ARG A 266 3.26 4.43 11.65
N GLU A 267 4.11 3.50 11.24
CA GLU A 267 5.09 3.74 10.16
C GLU A 267 4.38 4.03 8.82
N ILE A 268 3.29 3.31 8.51
CA ILE A 268 2.45 3.62 7.34
C ILE A 268 1.88 5.04 7.43
N ILE A 269 1.38 5.46 8.59
CA ILE A 269 0.80 6.80 8.77
C ILE A 269 1.87 7.89 8.63
N ASP A 270 3.03 7.71 9.27
CA ASP A 270 4.08 8.73 9.37
C ASP A 270 5.03 8.78 8.15
N CYS A 271 4.90 7.85 7.19
CA CYS A 271 5.68 7.87 5.96
C CYS A 271 5.04 8.70 4.84
N PHE A 272 3.70 8.74 4.78
CA PHE A 272 3.00 9.53 3.78
C PHE A 272 2.98 11.02 4.13
N PRO A 273 2.93 11.92 3.12
CA PRO A 273 2.61 13.33 3.35
C PRO A 273 1.29 13.50 4.12
N THR A 274 1.21 14.48 5.03
CA THR A 274 0.07 14.67 5.96
C THR A 274 -1.30 14.63 5.30
N PRO A 275 -1.55 15.18 4.09
CA PRO A 275 -2.86 15.03 3.42
C PRO A 275 -3.36 13.59 3.31
N ILE A 276 -2.46 12.63 3.11
CA ILE A 276 -2.78 11.19 3.06
C ILE A 276 -2.65 10.58 4.47
N GLY A 277 -1.53 10.84 5.16
CA GLY A 277 -1.24 10.28 6.47
C GLY A 277 -2.30 10.60 7.54
N GLU A 278 -2.88 11.81 7.51
CA GLU A 278 -3.97 12.21 8.42
C GLU A 278 -5.25 11.38 8.22
N GLN A 279 -5.59 11.06 6.96
CA GLN A 279 -6.78 10.25 6.66
C GLN A 279 -6.55 8.78 7.02
N LEU A 280 -5.34 8.26 6.77
CA LEU A 280 -4.93 6.94 7.25
C LEU A 280 -4.95 6.84 8.78
N ARG A 281 -4.51 7.90 9.49
CA ARG A 281 -4.58 7.96 10.95
C ARG A 281 -6.02 7.81 11.46
N LYS A 282 -6.98 8.48 10.81
CA LYS A 282 -8.40 8.36 11.14
C LYS A 282 -8.91 6.94 10.88
N LEU A 283 -8.62 6.37 9.71
CA LEU A 283 -9.00 4.99 9.38
C LEU A 283 -8.45 3.93 10.36
N PHE A 284 -7.26 4.19 10.93
CA PHE A 284 -6.60 3.31 11.89
C PHE A 284 -6.93 3.65 13.35
N THR A 285 -7.83 4.61 13.59
CA THR A 285 -8.26 4.99 14.94
C THR A 285 -8.96 3.82 15.61
N ARG A 286 -8.67 3.66 16.90
CA ARG A 286 -9.29 2.67 17.78
C ARG A 286 -9.78 3.33 19.05
N SER A 287 -10.87 2.82 19.60
CA SER A 287 -11.42 3.20 20.89
C SER A 287 -10.45 2.79 22.01
N ASN A 288 -10.44 3.59 23.06
CA ASN A 288 -9.73 3.24 24.29
C ASN A 288 -10.54 2.25 25.16
N ASP A 289 -11.83 2.06 24.86
CA ASP A 289 -12.72 1.12 25.54
C ASP A 289 -13.14 0.01 24.58
N ILE A 290 -12.68 -1.21 24.85
CA ILE A 290 -12.96 -2.40 24.04
C ILE A 290 -14.47 -2.72 24.00
N SER A 291 -15.25 -2.26 24.98
CA SER A 291 -16.70 -2.51 25.03
C SER A 291 -17.53 -1.56 24.16
N GLU A 292 -16.93 -0.46 23.69
CA GLU A 292 -17.56 0.53 22.81
C GLU A 292 -16.58 0.83 21.65
N PRO A 293 -16.57 -0.02 20.61
CA PRO A 293 -15.68 0.16 19.47
C PRO A 293 -15.98 1.47 18.74
N ASP A 294 -14.94 2.12 18.22
CA ASP A 294 -15.08 3.32 17.40
C ASP A 294 -15.77 2.96 16.06
N GLU A 295 -16.44 3.93 15.42
CA GLU A 295 -17.07 3.70 14.10
C GLU A 295 -16.06 3.28 13.03
N MET A 296 -14.77 3.62 13.21
CA MET A 296 -13.67 3.18 12.37
C MET A 296 -13.26 1.72 12.61
N GLU A 297 -13.64 1.11 13.75
CA GLU A 297 -13.30 -0.27 14.11
C GLU A 297 -14.30 -1.31 13.59
N ILE A 298 -15.42 -0.86 13.04
CA ILE A 298 -16.50 -1.70 12.52
C ILE A 298 -16.84 -1.32 11.07
N PHE A 299 -17.51 -2.22 10.36
CA PHE A 299 -18.01 -1.95 9.01
C PHE A 299 -19.25 -1.04 9.07
N SER A 300 -19.00 0.26 9.21
CA SER A 300 -20.02 1.31 9.30
C SER A 300 -20.06 2.18 8.04
N LEU A 301 -21.17 2.89 7.82
CA LEU A 301 -21.25 3.91 6.76
C LEU A 301 -20.18 5.00 6.97
N ALA A 302 -19.94 5.43 8.22
CA ALA A 302 -18.92 6.42 8.54
C ALA A 302 -17.51 5.95 8.16
N ARG A 303 -17.20 4.66 8.38
CA ARG A 303 -15.94 4.06 7.91
C ARG A 303 -15.85 4.09 6.39
N LEU A 304 -16.91 3.69 5.69
CA LEU A 304 -16.98 3.72 4.23
C LEU A 304 -16.74 5.13 3.67
N GLU A 305 -17.39 6.14 4.26
CA GLU A 305 -17.18 7.56 3.97
C GLU A 305 -15.72 7.99 4.20
N GLN A 306 -15.09 7.51 5.28
CA GLN A 306 -13.69 7.80 5.57
C GLN A 306 -12.72 7.10 4.59
N ILE A 307 -13.03 5.91 4.10
CA ILE A 307 -12.25 5.22 3.05
C ILE A 307 -12.30 6.03 1.74
N VAL A 308 -13.51 6.42 1.31
CA VAL A 308 -13.71 7.27 0.12
C VAL A 308 -13.05 8.63 0.29
N LEU A 309 -13.12 9.23 1.48
CA LEU A 309 -12.45 10.49 1.77
C LEU A 309 -10.92 10.36 1.66
N THR A 310 -10.35 9.24 2.11
CA THR A 310 -8.92 8.96 2.01
C THR A 310 -8.49 8.91 0.55
N TYR A 311 -9.26 8.22 -0.30
CA TYR A 311 -9.08 8.22 -1.75
C TYR A 311 -9.14 9.64 -2.34
N ARG A 312 -10.22 10.39 -2.07
CA ARG A 312 -10.42 11.73 -2.64
C ARG A 312 -9.34 12.71 -2.23
N THR A 313 -8.97 12.72 -0.95
CA THR A 313 -7.90 13.59 -0.44
C THR A 313 -6.56 13.25 -1.09
N SER A 314 -6.29 11.96 -1.34
CA SER A 314 -5.09 11.52 -2.03
C SER A 314 -5.05 12.04 -3.47
N MET A 315 -6.16 11.93 -4.22
CA MET A 315 -6.23 12.43 -5.60
C MET A 315 -6.19 13.95 -5.67
N GLN A 316 -6.86 14.63 -4.74
CA GLN A 316 -6.80 16.09 -4.62
C GLN A 316 -5.37 16.57 -4.34
N PHE A 317 -4.64 15.89 -3.44
CA PHE A 317 -3.25 16.22 -3.14
C PHE A 317 -2.34 16.08 -4.37
N VAL A 318 -2.43 14.97 -5.10
CA VAL A 318 -1.68 14.76 -6.34
C VAL A 318 -2.04 15.80 -7.40
N SER A 319 -3.33 16.13 -7.54
CA SER A 319 -3.78 17.18 -8.45
C SER A 319 -3.16 18.55 -8.10
N PHE A 320 -3.08 18.89 -6.82
CA PHE A 320 -2.50 20.15 -6.37
C PHE A 320 -0.99 20.22 -6.59
N ILE A 321 -0.28 19.10 -6.48
CA ILE A 321 1.14 19.02 -6.88
C ILE A 321 1.28 19.33 -8.38
N LEU A 322 0.48 18.68 -9.23
CA LEU A 322 0.53 18.89 -10.67
C LEU A 322 0.11 20.32 -11.08
N LEU A 323 -0.93 20.89 -10.46
CA LEU A 323 -1.35 22.27 -10.72
C LEU A 323 -0.28 23.29 -10.28
N SER A 324 0.37 23.05 -9.14
CA SER A 324 1.46 23.90 -8.67
C SER A 324 2.65 23.86 -9.63
N GLN A 325 3.00 22.65 -10.09
CA GLN A 325 4.05 22.49 -11.09
C GLN A 325 3.68 23.16 -12.41
N LEU A 326 2.44 23.01 -12.88
CA LEU A 326 1.98 23.66 -14.10
C LEU A 326 2.11 25.19 -14.00
N TRP A 327 1.84 25.76 -12.82
CA TRP A 327 2.00 27.20 -12.62
C TRP A 327 3.45 27.65 -12.82
N ASP A 328 4.38 26.93 -12.18
CA ASP A 328 5.82 27.14 -12.29
C ASP A 328 6.29 27.03 -13.75
N GLU A 329 5.84 26.01 -14.47
CA GLU A 329 6.19 25.77 -15.87
C GLU A 329 5.62 26.85 -16.79
N LYS A 330 4.35 27.25 -16.60
CA LYS A 330 3.74 28.34 -17.37
C LYS A 330 4.43 29.69 -17.12
N TYR A 331 4.98 29.91 -15.92
CA TYR A 331 5.78 31.09 -15.62
C TYR A 331 7.14 31.06 -16.32
N ARG A 332 7.81 29.90 -16.37
CA ARG A 332 9.11 29.70 -17.07
C ARG A 332 8.95 29.71 -18.59
N HIS A 333 7.81 29.21 -19.07
CA HIS A 333 7.46 29.01 -20.47
C HIS A 333 6.12 29.69 -20.78
N PRO A 334 6.07 31.02 -20.95
CA PRO A 334 4.83 31.74 -21.26
C PRO A 334 4.09 31.23 -22.50
N GLU A 335 4.83 30.64 -23.46
CA GLU A 335 4.35 30.00 -24.68
C GLU A 335 3.55 28.71 -24.47
N LEU A 336 3.67 28.07 -23.29
CA LEU A 336 2.94 26.86 -22.93
C LEU A 336 1.44 27.14 -23.01
N HIS A 337 0.74 26.64 -24.01
CA HIS A 337 -0.70 26.84 -24.14
C HIS A 337 -1.44 25.57 -23.74
N ILE A 338 -2.55 25.76 -23.03
CA ILE A 338 -3.49 24.68 -22.73
C ILE A 338 -4.33 24.50 -24.00
N SER A 339 -4.22 23.33 -24.62
CA SER A 339 -4.99 22.99 -25.82
C SER A 339 -6.50 23.08 -25.57
N ASP A 340 -7.27 23.40 -26.61
CA ASP A 340 -8.74 23.42 -26.57
C ASP A 340 -9.33 22.08 -26.06
N ASP A 341 -8.61 20.98 -26.28
CA ASP A 341 -8.97 19.64 -25.83
C ASP A 341 -9.03 19.50 -24.29
N TYR A 342 -8.33 20.37 -23.55
CA TYR A 342 -8.22 20.32 -22.09
C TYR A 342 -8.97 21.46 -21.37
N ILE A 343 -9.48 22.44 -22.13
CA ILE A 343 -10.10 23.65 -21.58
C ILE A 343 -11.33 23.32 -20.72
N VAL A 344 -12.09 22.27 -21.05
CA VAL A 344 -13.34 21.93 -20.32
C VAL A 344 -13.03 21.45 -18.91
N GLU A 345 -12.14 20.47 -18.76
CA GLU A 345 -11.70 19.91 -17.48
C GLU A 345 -11.03 21.00 -16.63
N PHE A 346 -10.19 21.82 -17.26
CA PHE A 346 -9.49 22.91 -16.59
C PHE A 346 -10.46 24.00 -16.08
N ASN A 347 -11.42 24.39 -16.91
CA ASN A 347 -12.46 25.34 -16.50
C ASN A 347 -13.40 24.76 -15.44
N SER A 348 -13.63 23.45 -15.46
CA SER A 348 -14.44 22.77 -14.44
C SER A 348 -13.83 22.92 -13.04
N PHE A 349 -12.49 22.87 -12.94
CA PHE A 349 -11.79 23.14 -11.69
C PHE A 349 -11.97 24.60 -11.20
N PHE A 350 -11.87 25.59 -12.08
CA PHE A 350 -12.15 26.98 -11.69
C PHE A 350 -13.63 27.29 -11.47
N ALA A 351 -14.52 26.45 -11.99
CA ALA A 351 -15.95 26.53 -11.78
C ALA A 351 -16.41 25.82 -10.49
N LEU A 352 -15.47 25.38 -9.63
CA LEU A 352 -15.80 24.81 -8.34
C LEU A 352 -16.54 25.82 -7.47
N ARG A 353 -17.67 25.39 -6.92
CA ARG A 353 -18.60 26.10 -6.04
C ARG A 353 -19.01 25.16 -4.90
N ASP A 354 -19.61 25.72 -3.87
CA ASP A 354 -20.08 24.99 -2.68
C ASP A 354 -20.98 23.78 -3.01
N ASN A 355 -21.73 23.85 -4.11
CA ASN A 355 -22.68 22.80 -4.49
C ASN A 355 -22.11 21.70 -5.41
N ASN A 356 -20.88 21.82 -5.92
CA ASN A 356 -20.31 20.83 -6.84
C ASN A 356 -18.89 20.37 -6.47
N TYR A 357 -18.20 21.03 -5.51
CA TYR A 357 -16.84 20.65 -5.16
C TYR A 357 -16.75 19.25 -4.54
N GLU A 358 -17.82 18.78 -3.90
CA GLU A 358 -17.87 17.42 -3.36
C GLU A 358 -17.95 16.35 -4.44
N SER A 359 -18.46 16.63 -5.65
CA SER A 359 -18.53 15.64 -6.74
C SER A 359 -17.44 15.82 -7.80
N PHE A 360 -16.46 16.70 -7.57
CA PHE A 360 -15.39 16.95 -8.53
C PHE A 360 -14.45 15.75 -8.69
N ASP A 361 -14.19 15.41 -9.95
CA ASP A 361 -13.35 14.29 -10.36
C ASP A 361 -11.88 14.72 -10.50
N TYR A 362 -11.13 14.53 -9.41
CA TYR A 362 -9.69 14.80 -9.38
C TYR A 362 -8.87 13.84 -10.25
N VAL A 363 -9.37 12.63 -10.56
CA VAL A 363 -8.65 11.68 -11.41
C VAL A 363 -8.65 12.15 -12.86
N LYS A 364 -9.78 12.67 -13.37
CA LYS A 364 -9.83 13.33 -14.69
C LYS A 364 -8.88 14.52 -14.76
N LEU A 365 -8.79 15.33 -13.70
CA LEU A 365 -7.85 16.45 -13.63
C LEU A 365 -6.39 15.96 -13.68
N ILE A 366 -6.03 14.92 -12.93
CA ILE A 366 -4.69 14.32 -12.96
C ILE A 366 -4.35 13.85 -14.38
N ARG A 367 -5.23 13.07 -15.02
CA ARG A 367 -5.01 12.55 -16.37
C ARG A 367 -4.74 13.67 -17.37
N MET A 368 -5.61 14.68 -17.40
CA MET A 368 -5.44 15.85 -18.27
C MET A 368 -4.12 16.57 -18.01
N LEU A 369 -3.74 16.82 -16.75
CA LEU A 369 -2.47 17.46 -16.42
C LEU A 369 -1.26 16.63 -16.86
N THR A 370 -1.34 15.31 -16.69
CA THR A 370 -0.26 14.41 -17.10
C THR A 370 -0.16 14.27 -18.63
N ASP A 371 -1.26 14.39 -19.36
CA ASP A 371 -1.25 14.40 -20.82
C ASP A 371 -0.64 15.71 -21.34
N LEU A 372 -1.02 16.85 -20.75
CA LEU A 372 -0.44 18.16 -21.04
C LEU A 372 1.07 18.19 -20.77
N PHE A 373 1.52 17.59 -19.66
CA PHE A 373 2.94 17.51 -19.34
C PHE A 373 3.72 16.69 -20.36
N ASP A 374 3.14 15.61 -20.87
CA ASP A 374 3.77 14.78 -21.88
C ASP A 374 3.82 15.47 -23.25
N GLU A 375 2.74 16.16 -23.63
CA GLU A 375 2.67 16.95 -24.87
C GLU A 375 3.76 18.02 -24.91
N TRP A 376 4.02 18.68 -23.78
CA TRP A 376 5.02 19.74 -23.65
C TRP A 376 6.40 19.27 -23.21
N ASP A 377 6.61 17.95 -23.07
CA ASP A 377 7.84 17.34 -22.54
C ASP A 377 8.30 17.95 -21.20
N ILE A 378 7.32 18.26 -20.34
CA ILE A 378 7.56 18.80 -19.00
C ILE A 378 8.12 17.68 -18.12
N LYS A 379 9.28 17.93 -17.52
CA LYS A 379 9.86 17.01 -16.53
C LYS A 379 9.01 17.04 -15.26
N TYR A 380 8.47 15.90 -14.86
CA TYR A 380 7.66 15.78 -13.65
C TYR A 380 8.47 16.07 -12.39
N PHE A 381 7.87 16.83 -11.45
CA PHE A 381 8.46 16.98 -10.12
C PHE A 381 8.47 15.63 -9.40
N ILE A 382 7.41 14.82 -9.54
CA ILE A 382 7.45 13.43 -9.07
C ILE A 382 7.81 12.53 -10.26
N ASP A 383 9.06 12.09 -10.32
CA ASP A 383 9.59 11.37 -11.48
C ASP A 383 8.82 10.06 -11.75
N GLU A 384 8.30 9.42 -10.69
CA GLU A 384 7.53 8.18 -10.76
C GLU A 384 6.13 8.35 -11.37
N LEU A 385 5.52 9.54 -11.30
CA LEU A 385 4.16 9.77 -11.82
C LEU A 385 4.07 9.52 -13.33
N LYS A 386 5.15 9.76 -14.07
CA LYS A 386 5.18 9.50 -15.52
C LYS A 386 4.90 8.03 -15.88
N LYS A 387 5.19 7.11 -14.97
CA LYS A 387 4.96 5.67 -15.15
C LYS A 387 3.58 5.22 -14.68
N VAL A 388 2.97 5.97 -13.77
CA VAL A 388 1.65 5.67 -13.20
C VAL A 388 0.60 6.44 -14.00
N ARG A 389 0.39 6.00 -15.25
CA ARG A 389 -0.68 6.50 -16.11
C ARG A 389 -2.00 5.96 -15.60
N ILE A 390 -3.04 6.78 -15.47
CA ILE A 390 -4.37 6.29 -15.09
C ILE A 390 -5.19 6.04 -16.37
N GLU A 391 -4.94 4.91 -17.03
CA GLU A 391 -5.55 4.57 -18.32
C GLU A 391 -6.19 3.18 -18.31
N GLU A 392 -7.29 3.05 -19.04
CA GLU A 392 -8.08 1.81 -19.18
C GLU A 392 -7.28 0.69 -19.84
N ASP A 393 -6.51 0.99 -20.88
CA ASP A 393 -5.79 0.01 -21.69
C ASP A 393 -4.43 -0.41 -21.10
N GLN A 394 -3.89 0.35 -20.13
CA GLN A 394 -2.53 0.16 -19.62
C GLN A 394 -2.46 -0.45 -18.21
N ASN A 395 -3.55 -0.43 -17.42
CA ASN A 395 -3.54 -0.99 -16.07
C ASN A 395 -4.72 -1.93 -15.79
N THR A 396 -4.38 -3.16 -15.42
CA THR A 396 -5.38 -4.19 -15.10
C THR A 396 -6.07 -4.00 -13.76
N GLU A 397 -5.49 -3.23 -12.83
CA GLU A 397 -6.01 -3.08 -11.46
C GLU A 397 -6.31 -1.61 -11.08
N LEU A 398 -5.44 -0.69 -11.50
CA LEU A 398 -5.48 0.68 -11.04
C LEU A 398 -6.68 1.48 -11.59
N PHE A 399 -6.92 1.43 -12.91
CA PHE A 399 -8.05 2.13 -13.53
C PHE A 399 -9.41 1.62 -13.02
N PRO A 400 -9.67 0.29 -12.97
CA PRO A 400 -10.89 -0.24 -12.34
C PRO A 400 -11.08 0.22 -10.90
N SER A 401 -9.99 0.30 -10.12
CA SER A 401 -10.06 0.76 -8.73
C SER A 401 -10.52 2.20 -8.60
N TYR A 402 -10.06 3.10 -9.46
CA TYR A 402 -10.56 4.47 -9.47
C TYR A 402 -12.02 4.56 -9.88
N VAL A 403 -12.43 3.81 -10.91
CA VAL A 403 -13.83 3.80 -11.38
C VAL A 403 -14.76 3.31 -10.26
N PHE A 404 -14.37 2.26 -9.54
CA PHE A 404 -15.09 1.79 -8.37
C PHE A 404 -15.20 2.89 -7.31
N MET A 405 -14.07 3.50 -6.91
CA MET A 405 -14.05 4.51 -5.85
C MET A 405 -14.84 5.77 -6.22
N ASP A 406 -14.83 6.19 -7.49
CA ASP A 406 -15.63 7.31 -7.98
C ASP A 406 -17.12 6.98 -7.98
N SER A 407 -17.51 5.78 -8.46
CA SER A 407 -18.90 5.32 -8.41
C SER A 407 -19.43 5.27 -6.97
N LEU A 408 -18.65 4.65 -6.07
CA LEU A 408 -18.99 4.54 -4.66
C LEU A 408 -19.13 5.92 -4.01
N HIS A 409 -18.27 6.87 -4.36
CA HIS A 409 -18.38 8.24 -3.88
C HIS A 409 -19.69 8.91 -4.32
N GLN A 410 -20.12 8.73 -5.57
CA GLN A 410 -21.41 9.24 -6.02
C GLN A 410 -22.58 8.57 -5.27
N ASP A 411 -22.52 7.26 -5.03
CA ASP A 411 -23.56 6.54 -4.28
C ASP A 411 -23.69 7.04 -2.82
N ILE A 412 -22.56 7.40 -2.18
CA ILE A 412 -22.57 8.06 -0.86
C ILE A 412 -23.27 9.42 -0.93
N LEU A 413 -22.92 10.26 -1.92
CA LEU A 413 -23.51 11.59 -2.08
C LEU A 413 -25.02 11.55 -2.38
N ASP A 414 -25.44 10.59 -3.18
CA ASP A 414 -26.85 10.39 -3.56
C ASP A 414 -27.65 9.64 -2.47
N HIS A 415 -26.99 9.20 -1.39
CA HIS A 415 -27.57 8.43 -0.30
C HIS A 415 -28.27 7.14 -0.77
N THR A 416 -27.68 6.43 -1.73
CA THR A 416 -28.26 5.22 -2.36
C THR A 416 -27.83 3.91 -1.69
N ILE A 417 -26.80 3.94 -0.84
CA ILE A 417 -26.23 2.76 -0.17
C ILE A 417 -27.22 2.14 0.81
N GLN A 418 -27.46 0.83 0.65
CA GLN A 418 -28.31 0.06 1.57
C GLN A 418 -27.49 -0.48 2.74
N ALA A 419 -28.13 -0.59 3.92
CA ALA A 419 -27.46 -1.03 5.14
C ALA A 419 -26.86 -2.45 5.04
N GLU A 420 -27.48 -3.32 4.25
CA GLU A 420 -27.02 -4.71 4.03
C GLU A 420 -25.76 -4.81 3.16
N ASP A 421 -25.46 -3.79 2.37
CA ASP A 421 -24.30 -3.77 1.46
C ASP A 421 -23.05 -3.15 2.11
N ILE A 422 -23.19 -2.43 3.23
CA ILE A 422 -22.11 -1.63 3.85
C ILE A 422 -20.87 -2.47 4.14
N GLU A 423 -21.04 -3.67 4.69
CA GLU A 423 -19.91 -4.55 5.02
C GLU A 423 -19.12 -4.99 3.77
N GLY A 424 -19.84 -5.44 2.74
CA GLY A 424 -19.22 -5.82 1.47
C GLY A 424 -18.51 -4.64 0.81
N LEU A 425 -19.16 -3.47 0.78
CA LEU A 425 -18.59 -2.25 0.22
C LEU A 425 -17.37 -1.76 0.99
N CYS A 426 -17.31 -1.90 2.31
CA CYS A 426 -16.12 -1.56 3.09
C CYS A 426 -14.93 -2.44 2.71
N LEU A 427 -15.14 -3.75 2.59
CA LEU A 427 -14.08 -4.70 2.22
C LEU A 427 -13.56 -4.43 0.80
N GLU A 428 -14.46 -4.22 -0.16
CA GLU A 428 -14.12 -3.93 -1.54
C GLU A 428 -13.44 -2.55 -1.68
N ALA A 429 -13.94 -1.53 -0.97
CA ALA A 429 -13.33 -0.20 -0.95
C ALA A 429 -11.94 -0.19 -0.29
N GLU A 430 -11.70 -1.00 0.76
CA GLU A 430 -10.35 -1.17 1.32
C GLU A 430 -9.37 -1.77 0.31
N GLU A 431 -9.80 -2.77 -0.47
CA GLU A 431 -8.99 -3.39 -1.51
C GLU A 431 -8.62 -2.38 -2.61
N HIS A 432 -9.61 -1.65 -3.13
CA HIS A 432 -9.39 -0.63 -4.15
C HIS A 432 -8.57 0.56 -3.64
N LEU A 433 -8.82 1.04 -2.41
CA LEU A 433 -7.97 2.06 -1.79
C LEU A 433 -6.53 1.56 -1.65
N GLY A 434 -6.33 0.29 -1.28
CA GLY A 434 -5.02 -0.34 -1.20
C GLY A 434 -4.28 -0.32 -2.54
N ILE A 435 -4.93 -0.74 -3.62
CA ILE A 435 -4.36 -0.72 -4.99
C ILE A 435 -3.93 0.70 -5.38
N ILE A 436 -4.78 1.69 -5.08
CA ILE A 436 -4.50 3.09 -5.37
C ILE A 436 -3.28 3.59 -4.58
N LEU A 437 -3.28 3.43 -3.25
CA LEU A 437 -2.19 3.89 -2.40
C LEU A 437 -0.87 3.16 -2.68
N LYS A 438 -0.93 1.86 -3.02
CA LYS A 438 0.21 1.08 -3.51
C LYS A 438 0.80 1.72 -4.77
N SER A 439 -0.04 2.11 -5.72
CA SER A 439 0.39 2.75 -6.96
C SER A 439 1.04 4.11 -6.74
N PHE A 440 0.71 4.81 -5.64
CA PHE A 440 1.31 6.08 -5.25
C PHE A 440 2.32 5.96 -4.09
N ALA A 441 2.76 4.75 -3.73
CA ALA A 441 3.65 4.53 -2.60
C ALA A 441 4.98 5.30 -2.70
N PHE A 442 5.43 5.65 -3.91
CA PHE A 442 6.62 6.49 -4.11
C PHE A 442 6.52 7.87 -3.45
N LEU A 443 5.32 8.37 -3.13
CA LEU A 443 5.13 9.65 -2.44
C LEU A 443 5.84 9.71 -1.08
N VAL A 444 6.12 8.56 -0.46
CA VAL A 444 6.85 8.48 0.82
C VAL A 444 8.31 8.93 0.71
N LYS A 445 8.88 8.99 -0.50
CA LYS A 445 10.22 9.51 -0.76
C LYS A 445 10.32 11.03 -0.61
N TYR A 446 9.18 11.71 -0.65
CA TYR A 446 9.09 13.17 -0.71
C TYR A 446 8.70 13.73 0.66
N LYS A 447 9.27 14.88 1.02
CA LYS A 447 8.94 15.55 2.28
C LYS A 447 7.97 16.69 2.04
N LEU A 448 6.93 16.78 2.86
CA LEU A 448 6.05 17.92 2.94
C LEU A 448 6.47 18.75 4.16
N SER A 449 6.68 20.05 3.99
CA SER A 449 7.04 20.95 5.09
C SER A 449 6.31 22.27 4.97
N THR A 450 5.87 22.83 6.09
CA THR A 450 5.50 24.26 6.13
C THR A 450 6.73 25.09 6.44
N ILE A 451 7.02 26.10 5.62
CA ILE A 451 8.02 27.14 5.92
C ILE A 451 7.31 28.38 6.46
N LYS A 452 7.65 28.80 7.68
CA LYS A 452 7.04 29.96 8.35
C LYS A 452 7.83 31.25 8.16
N ASN A 453 9.15 31.11 8.18
CA ASN A 453 10.08 32.23 8.00
C ASN A 453 11.41 31.72 7.43
N ILE A 454 12.10 32.59 6.70
CA ILE A 454 13.46 32.36 6.23
C ILE A 454 14.33 33.54 6.67
N GLU A 455 15.35 33.25 7.47
CA GLU A 455 16.33 34.22 7.94
C GLU A 455 17.64 34.08 7.19
N ILE A 456 18.19 35.21 6.71
CA ILE A 456 19.51 35.22 6.10
C ILE A 456 20.61 35.28 7.18
N ILE A 457 21.53 34.33 7.13
CA ILE A 457 22.76 34.30 7.93
C ILE A 457 23.92 34.62 7.00
N LYS A 458 24.44 35.84 7.09
CA LYS A 458 25.56 36.32 6.28
C LYS A 458 26.61 36.98 7.15
N ARG A 459 27.77 36.34 7.30
CA ARG A 459 28.95 36.95 7.95
C ARG A 459 29.83 37.63 6.91
N ARG A 460 30.70 38.52 7.39
CA ARG A 460 31.63 39.26 6.53
C ARG A 460 32.58 38.25 5.85
N HIS A 461 32.67 38.29 4.53
CA HIS A 461 33.50 37.41 3.69
C HIS A 461 33.12 35.91 3.67
N GLU A 462 31.99 35.50 4.24
CA GLU A 462 31.44 34.14 4.13
C GLU A 462 30.25 34.13 3.17
N ASP A 463 29.87 32.99 2.56
CA ASP A 463 28.66 32.93 1.74
C ASP A 463 27.38 33.07 2.58
N ALA A 464 26.27 33.43 1.92
CA ALA A 464 24.97 33.50 2.59
C ALA A 464 24.47 32.07 2.87
N THR A 465 23.89 31.89 4.05
CA THR A 465 23.11 30.69 4.39
C THR A 465 21.74 31.13 4.88
N TYR A 466 20.78 30.21 4.89
CA TYR A 466 19.37 30.54 5.12
C TYR A 466 18.78 29.60 6.17
N ARG A 467 18.40 30.16 7.31
CA ARG A 467 17.68 29.43 8.35
C ARG A 467 16.20 29.41 8.02
N HIS A 468 15.68 28.23 7.73
CA HIS A 468 14.28 27.97 7.48
C HIS A 468 13.63 27.53 8.78
N SER A 469 12.71 28.36 9.26
CA SER A 469 11.79 28.02 10.33
C SER A 469 10.69 27.14 9.78
N GLN A 470 10.74 25.83 10.04
CA GLN A 470 9.85 24.87 9.40
C GLN A 470 9.21 23.86 10.36
N ILE A 471 8.09 23.28 9.90
CA ILE A 471 7.46 22.09 10.49
C ILE A 471 7.43 21.00 9.42
N LEU A 472 7.95 19.82 9.75
CA LEU A 472 7.85 18.65 8.87
C LEU A 472 6.45 18.04 8.98
N LEU A 473 5.80 17.86 7.83
CA LEU A 473 4.42 17.40 7.66
C LEU A 473 4.37 15.99 7.03
N ASN A 474 5.34 15.13 7.30
CA ASN A 474 5.22 13.69 6.99
C ASN A 474 4.76 12.90 8.21
N LYS A 475 4.96 13.44 9.42
CA LYS A 475 4.64 12.72 10.66
C LYS A 475 3.26 13.07 11.18
N ALA A 476 2.20 12.63 10.51
CA ALA A 476 0.82 12.99 10.85
C ALA A 476 0.46 12.67 12.32
N LEU A 477 0.96 11.57 12.88
CA LEU A 477 0.78 11.25 14.30
C LEU A 477 1.56 12.23 15.18
N THR A 478 2.79 12.56 14.80
CA THR A 478 3.66 13.45 15.59
C THR A 478 3.15 14.90 15.55
N VAL A 479 2.64 15.38 14.41
CA VAL A 479 2.03 16.71 14.25
C VAL A 479 0.81 16.86 15.15
N ALA A 480 -0.03 15.82 15.26
CA ALA A 480 -1.24 15.86 16.08
C ALA A 480 -1.01 15.60 17.58
N SER A 481 -0.02 14.75 17.94
CA SER A 481 0.19 14.33 19.34
C SER A 481 1.24 15.14 20.10
N THR A 482 2.22 15.74 19.44
CA THR A 482 3.39 16.34 20.13
C THR A 482 3.46 17.87 20.07
N GLY A 483 2.57 18.53 19.32
CA GLY A 483 2.64 19.97 19.14
C GLY A 483 4.00 20.43 18.63
N ILE A 484 4.53 19.72 17.60
CA ILE A 484 5.88 19.91 17.06
C ILE A 484 6.20 21.40 16.96
N SER A 485 7.27 21.79 17.66
CA SER A 485 7.79 23.13 17.64
C SER A 485 8.54 23.38 16.34
N GLU A 486 8.38 24.59 15.81
CA GLU A 486 9.16 25.14 14.71
C GLU A 486 10.65 24.81 14.84
N ILE A 487 11.22 24.13 13.84
CA ILE A 487 12.64 23.78 13.81
C ILE A 487 13.33 24.72 12.82
N GLY A 488 14.35 25.43 13.30
CA GLY A 488 15.21 26.25 12.46
C GLY A 488 16.31 25.40 11.82
N VAL A 489 16.13 25.00 10.56
CA VAL A 489 17.13 24.24 9.79
C VAL A 489 17.89 25.18 8.85
N VAL A 490 19.21 25.08 8.80
CA VAL A 490 20.04 25.95 7.96
C VAL A 490 20.37 25.24 6.65
N PHE A 491 20.04 25.89 5.54
CA PHE A 491 20.35 25.44 4.18
C PHE A 491 21.22 26.47 3.45
N THR A 492 21.84 26.04 2.35
CA THR A 492 22.63 26.90 1.44
C THR A 492 21.76 27.72 0.49
N ASN A 493 20.56 27.24 0.18
CA ASN A 493 19.58 27.90 -0.68
C ASN A 493 18.35 28.35 0.13
N PHE A 494 17.63 29.36 -0.34
CA PHE A 494 16.32 29.76 0.19
C PHE A 494 15.18 29.18 -0.65
N THR A 495 13.99 29.13 -0.07
CA THR A 495 12.73 28.73 -0.72
C THR A 495 11.68 29.83 -0.60
N ASP A 496 10.40 29.48 -0.75
CA ASP A 496 9.30 30.40 -0.51
C ASP A 496 8.96 30.50 0.99
N ASN A 497 8.52 31.69 1.39
CA ASN A 497 8.18 31.99 2.78
C ASN A 497 6.66 31.86 2.99
N LYS A 498 6.24 31.42 4.18
CA LYS A 498 4.83 31.22 4.55
C LYS A 498 4.08 30.29 3.60
N SER A 499 4.75 29.26 3.13
CA SER A 499 4.25 28.32 2.13
C SER A 499 4.35 26.89 2.63
N VAL A 500 3.47 26.03 2.10
CA VAL A 500 3.60 24.58 2.21
C VAL A 500 4.43 24.12 1.02
N LEU A 501 5.53 23.43 1.27
CA LEU A 501 6.48 22.98 0.27
C LEU A 501 6.52 21.46 0.19
N PHE A 502 6.60 20.97 -1.03
CA PHE A 502 6.92 19.59 -1.35
C PHE A 502 8.39 19.51 -1.76
N LEU A 503 9.19 18.69 -1.07
CA LEU A 503 10.65 18.75 -1.07
C LEU A 503 11.24 17.42 -1.55
N LYS A 504 12.21 17.51 -2.46
CA LYS A 504 13.20 16.45 -2.71
C LYS A 504 14.41 16.72 -1.81
N THR A 505 14.65 15.84 -0.85
CA THR A 505 15.81 15.96 0.05
C THR A 505 16.73 14.76 -0.06
N GLU A 506 18.03 15.00 -0.03
CA GLU A 506 19.06 13.96 0.02
C GLU A 506 20.14 14.40 1.02
N ASN A 507 20.53 13.53 1.95
CA ASN A 507 21.56 13.83 2.96
C ASN A 507 21.35 15.14 3.75
N ASN A 508 20.10 15.45 4.11
CA ASN A 508 19.71 16.72 4.78
C ASN A 508 19.93 17.99 3.95
N GLU A 509 20.03 17.90 2.63
CA GLU A 509 20.01 19.03 1.71
C GLU A 509 18.71 19.06 0.91
N ILE A 510 18.18 20.26 0.63
CA ILE A 510 17.08 20.45 -0.33
C ILE A 510 17.70 20.42 -1.73
N LYS A 511 17.40 19.36 -2.49
CA LYS A 511 17.85 19.23 -3.89
C LYS A 511 16.91 19.95 -4.85
N ASP A 512 15.62 19.87 -4.57
CA ASP A 512 14.56 20.51 -5.35
C ASP A 512 13.35 20.74 -4.45
N TYR A 513 12.52 21.72 -4.80
CA TYR A 513 11.29 22.01 -4.07
C TYR A 513 10.17 22.50 -5.00
N LEU A 514 8.94 22.30 -4.56
CA LEU A 514 7.74 22.83 -5.20
C LEU A 514 6.86 23.48 -4.13
N SER A 515 6.47 24.73 -4.35
CA SER A 515 5.48 25.38 -3.49
C SER A 515 4.09 24.89 -3.84
N LEU A 516 3.33 24.46 -2.84
CA LEU A 516 1.92 24.06 -3.01
C LEU A 516 0.95 25.20 -2.71
N SER A 517 1.47 26.39 -2.40
CA SER A 517 0.65 27.60 -2.33
C SER A 517 0.22 27.98 -3.77
N PRO A 518 -1.05 28.37 -3.99
CA PRO A 518 -2.05 28.66 -2.99
C PRO A 518 -3.00 27.49 -2.70
N PHE A 519 -2.82 26.30 -3.28
CA PHE A 519 -3.78 25.17 -3.15
C PHE A 519 -3.77 24.50 -1.79
N ILE A 520 -2.61 24.45 -1.14
CA ILE A 520 -2.44 23.94 0.22
C ILE A 520 -1.76 25.02 1.04
N ILE A 521 -2.42 25.46 2.10
CA ILE A 521 -1.94 26.52 2.96
C ILE A 521 -1.92 26.07 4.42
N ASP A 522 -0.97 26.62 5.17
CA ASP A 522 -0.94 26.49 6.62
C ASP A 522 -1.36 27.81 7.25
N GLN A 523 -2.57 27.84 7.82
CA GLN A 523 -3.13 29.04 8.44
C GLN A 523 -2.21 29.60 9.54
N ASN A 524 -1.53 28.72 10.27
CA ASN A 524 -0.70 29.11 11.41
C ASN A 524 0.64 29.68 10.96
N ALA A 525 1.18 29.24 9.82
CA ALA A 525 2.31 29.92 9.19
C ALA A 525 1.98 31.33 8.71
N LEU A 526 0.76 31.55 8.22
CA LEU A 526 0.30 32.87 7.81
C LEU A 526 0.14 33.82 9.01
N ASN A 527 -0.33 33.28 10.14
CA ASN A 527 -0.63 34.02 11.37
C ASN A 527 0.50 34.05 12.42
N LYS A 528 1.65 33.42 12.15
CA LYS A 528 2.82 33.31 13.05
C LYS A 528 2.56 32.55 14.36
N ASP A 529 1.69 31.55 14.33
CA ASP A 529 1.53 30.60 15.44
C ASP A 529 2.59 29.49 15.33
N TYR A 530 2.87 28.75 16.42
CA TYR A 530 3.91 27.73 16.51
C TYR A 530 3.48 26.35 16.00
N SER A 531 2.18 26.04 15.97
CA SER A 531 1.65 24.78 15.41
C SER A 531 1.40 24.87 13.90
N SER A 532 0.97 23.77 13.27
CA SER A 532 0.52 23.74 11.87
C SER A 532 -0.99 23.53 11.82
N LYS A 533 -1.67 24.23 10.91
CA LYS A 533 -3.09 24.00 10.62
C LYS A 533 -3.33 24.06 9.11
N LEU A 534 -3.33 22.89 8.49
CA LEU A 534 -3.39 22.73 7.03
C LEU A 534 -4.81 22.83 6.49
N TYR A 535 -4.96 23.59 5.41
CA TYR A 535 -6.19 23.68 4.65
C TYR A 535 -5.93 23.43 3.17
N LEU A 536 -6.88 22.75 2.52
CA LEU A 536 -6.88 22.44 1.11
C LEU A 536 -7.92 23.31 0.40
N TYR A 537 -7.60 23.82 -0.78
CA TYR A 537 -8.54 24.58 -1.58
C TYR A 537 -9.81 23.76 -1.87
N ALA A 538 -10.98 24.35 -1.66
CA ALA A 538 -12.26 23.71 -1.92
C ALA A 538 -12.98 24.34 -3.12
N TYR A 539 -13.28 25.64 -3.05
CA TYR A 539 -14.02 26.34 -4.10
C TYR A 539 -13.85 27.86 -4.03
N GLU A 540 -14.32 28.57 -5.06
CA GLU A 540 -14.47 30.03 -5.05
C GLU A 540 -15.95 30.44 -4.91
N HIS A 541 -16.22 31.57 -4.25
CA HIS A 541 -17.54 32.18 -4.23
C HIS A 541 -17.39 33.71 -4.28
N GLY A 542 -17.87 34.32 -5.37
CA GLY A 542 -17.67 35.74 -5.61
C GLY A 542 -16.18 36.07 -5.81
N ASP A 543 -15.64 36.95 -4.97
CA ASP A 543 -14.24 37.41 -4.97
C ASP A 543 -13.44 36.82 -3.77
N ALA A 544 -13.88 35.67 -3.27
CA ALA A 544 -13.27 34.96 -2.14
C ALA A 544 -13.07 33.47 -2.45
N TYR A 545 -12.06 32.90 -1.80
CA TYR A 545 -11.70 31.49 -1.89
C TYR A 545 -11.95 30.81 -0.55
N TYR A 546 -12.47 29.58 -0.60
CA TYR A 546 -12.83 28.79 0.56
C TYR A 546 -11.95 27.56 0.62
N PHE A 547 -11.42 27.30 1.81
CA PHE A 547 -10.53 26.17 2.04
C PHE A 547 -11.08 25.25 3.13
N GLU A 548 -10.92 23.96 2.91
CA GLU A 548 -11.33 22.90 3.81
C GLU A 548 -10.23 22.52 4.78
N PHE A 549 -10.59 22.39 6.05
CA PHE A 549 -9.65 21.96 7.07
C PHE A 549 -9.35 20.47 6.90
N LEU A 550 -8.08 20.11 6.73
CA LEU A 550 -7.68 18.74 6.44
C LEU A 550 -8.15 17.74 7.51
N ASN A 551 -8.06 18.13 8.78
CA ASN A 551 -8.36 17.20 9.88
C ASN A 551 -9.86 17.05 10.14
N ASN A 552 -10.70 18.02 9.77
CA ASN A 552 -12.15 17.89 9.94
C ASN A 552 -12.91 18.71 8.87
N ARG A 553 -13.61 18.03 7.97
CA ARG A 553 -14.36 18.67 6.89
C ARG A 553 -15.65 19.34 7.38
N LEU A 554 -16.16 18.91 8.54
CA LEU A 554 -17.32 19.51 9.18
C LEU A 554 -17.00 20.85 9.86
N ASP A 555 -15.71 21.18 10.03
CA ASP A 555 -15.31 22.48 10.53
C ASP A 555 -15.64 23.58 9.53
N LYS A 556 -15.81 24.81 10.05
CA LYS A 556 -16.03 25.98 9.22
C LYS A 556 -14.86 26.15 8.24
N LYS A 557 -15.17 26.21 6.95
CA LYS A 557 -14.22 26.53 5.88
C LYS A 557 -13.49 27.85 6.16
N LEU A 558 -12.20 27.89 5.87
CA LEU A 558 -11.38 29.09 5.98
C LEU A 558 -11.69 30.01 4.80
N LEU A 559 -12.05 31.24 5.11
CA LEU A 559 -12.30 32.30 4.14
C LEU A 559 -10.97 33.02 3.82
N VAL A 560 -10.64 33.08 2.54
CA VAL A 560 -9.51 33.85 2.00
C VAL A 560 -10.08 34.92 1.06
N ASP A 561 -9.94 36.18 1.46
CA ASP A 561 -10.45 37.34 0.72
C ASP A 561 -9.44 38.52 0.79
N SER A 562 -9.86 39.73 0.43
CA SER A 562 -8.96 40.89 0.48
C SER A 562 -8.80 41.51 1.88
N ASP A 563 -9.59 41.08 2.85
CA ASP A 563 -9.49 41.50 4.26
C ASP A 563 -8.69 40.46 5.08
N GLN A 564 -8.76 39.19 4.70
CA GLN A 564 -8.07 38.06 5.34
C GLN A 564 -7.25 37.27 4.32
N TYR A 565 -5.93 37.20 4.54
CA TYR A 565 -5.00 36.45 3.71
C TYR A 565 -4.92 36.95 2.24
N ASP A 566 -4.97 38.27 2.03
CA ASP A 566 -4.94 38.92 0.70
C ASP A 566 -3.78 38.44 -0.19
N TYR A 567 -2.62 38.12 0.39
CA TYR A 567 -1.49 37.52 -0.34
C TYR A 567 -1.84 36.17 -1.02
N ILE A 568 -2.56 35.28 -0.33
CA ILE A 568 -2.99 33.98 -0.89
C ILE A 568 -4.04 34.20 -1.97
N LYS A 569 -4.96 35.16 -1.75
CA LYS A 569 -5.93 35.57 -2.78
C LYS A 569 -5.23 36.10 -4.03
N GLU A 570 -4.19 36.91 -3.87
CA GLU A 570 -3.38 37.42 -4.98
C GLU A 570 -2.67 36.30 -5.72
N GLU A 571 -2.12 35.29 -5.03
CA GLU A 571 -1.53 34.10 -5.65
C GLU A 571 -2.56 33.35 -6.51
N PHE A 572 -3.75 33.07 -5.98
CA PHE A 572 -4.82 32.42 -6.75
C PHE A 572 -5.24 33.25 -7.98
N THR A 573 -5.34 34.57 -7.80
CA THR A 573 -5.70 35.48 -8.89
C THR A 573 -4.62 35.50 -9.98
N LYS A 574 -3.34 35.49 -9.60
CA LYS A 574 -2.21 35.38 -10.53
C LYS A 574 -2.20 34.05 -11.26
N PHE A 575 -2.36 32.95 -10.53
CA PHE A 575 -2.46 31.61 -11.09
C PHE A 575 -3.56 31.54 -12.17
N LYS A 576 -4.78 31.96 -11.82
CA LYS A 576 -5.93 31.97 -12.75
C LYS A 576 -5.69 32.88 -13.95
N ALA A 577 -5.13 34.08 -13.74
CA ALA A 577 -4.83 35.02 -14.82
C ALA A 577 -3.77 34.49 -15.80
N ILE A 578 -2.67 33.94 -15.27
CA ILE A 578 -1.57 33.37 -16.04
C ILE A 578 -2.05 32.20 -16.91
N LEU A 579 -2.90 31.33 -16.37
CA LEU A 579 -3.37 30.16 -17.09
C LEU A 579 -4.48 30.48 -18.09
N LEU A 580 -5.38 31.42 -17.77
CA LEU A 580 -6.42 31.87 -18.70
C LEU A 580 -5.91 32.88 -19.74
N GLY A 581 -4.63 33.27 -19.68
CA GLY A 581 -4.04 34.25 -20.59
C GLY A 581 -4.63 35.66 -20.45
N VAL A 582 -5.10 36.03 -19.25
CA VAL A 582 -5.68 37.35 -18.96
C VAL A 582 -4.64 38.22 -18.27
N ASP A 583 -4.55 39.51 -18.63
CA ASP A 583 -3.63 40.46 -18.01
C ASP A 583 -3.90 40.61 -16.50
N TYR A 584 -2.92 40.22 -15.68
CA TYR A 584 -2.95 40.49 -14.24
C TYR A 584 -2.64 41.96 -13.95
N GLN A 585 -3.62 42.70 -13.42
CA GLN A 585 -3.45 44.07 -12.93
C GLN A 585 -3.28 44.02 -11.40
N PRO A 586 -2.05 44.17 -10.85
CA PRO A 586 -1.85 44.18 -9.41
C PRO A 586 -2.64 45.32 -8.77
N LYS A 587 -3.34 45.05 -7.65
CA LYS A 587 -3.88 46.12 -6.82
C LYS A 587 -2.69 46.96 -6.33
N SER A 588 -2.77 48.28 -6.52
CA SER A 588 -1.73 49.18 -5.98
C SER A 588 -1.60 48.91 -4.47
N PRO A 589 -0.39 48.73 -3.93
CA PRO A 589 -0.22 48.44 -2.51
C PRO A 589 -0.92 49.54 -1.73
N LYS A 590 -1.84 49.17 -0.82
CA LYS A 590 -2.41 50.11 0.13
C LYS A 590 -1.23 50.72 0.90
N THR A 591 -0.86 51.94 0.57
CA THR A 591 0.14 52.69 1.32
C THR A 591 -0.35 52.74 2.76
N VAL A 592 0.28 51.96 3.63
CA VAL A 592 0.10 52.10 5.07
C VAL A 592 0.55 53.53 5.36
N GLU A 593 -0.39 54.43 5.65
CA GLU A 593 -0.08 55.76 6.15
C GLU A 593 0.77 55.56 7.41
N ARG A 594 2.08 55.78 7.28
CA ARG A 594 2.97 55.80 8.43
C ARG A 594 2.45 56.91 9.34
N PRO A 595 2.08 56.64 10.60
CA PRO A 595 1.79 57.72 11.53
C PRO A 595 3.01 58.63 11.58
N ALA A 596 2.79 59.93 11.35
CA ALA A 596 3.85 60.91 11.27
C ALA A 596 4.81 60.76 12.46
N SER A 597 6.10 60.57 12.15
CA SER A 597 7.17 60.48 13.13
C SER A 597 7.08 61.65 14.12
N ARG A 598 6.95 61.33 15.41
CA ARG A 598 6.97 62.31 16.52
C ARG A 598 8.30 63.08 16.66
N PHE A 599 9.28 62.87 15.78
CA PHE A 599 10.59 63.54 15.82
C PHE A 599 10.73 64.77 14.91
N MET A 600 9.67 65.24 14.26
CA MET A 600 9.67 66.55 13.60
C MET A 600 8.84 67.59 14.38
N LYS A 601 9.36 68.04 15.53
CA LYS A 601 9.03 69.35 16.11
C LYS A 601 10.05 69.72 17.21
N ARG A 602 11.14 70.34 16.80
CA ARG A 602 11.89 71.41 17.49
C ARG A 602 13.14 71.75 16.68
N LYS A 603 13.04 72.81 15.88
CA LYS A 603 14.15 73.73 15.62
C LYS A 603 13.81 75.02 16.34
#